data_AF-A0AAD4BG84-F1
#
_entry.id   AF-A0AAD4BG84-F1
#
_cell.length_a   1.000
_cell.length_b   1.000
_cell.length_c   1.000
_cell.angle_alpha   90.00
_cell.angle_beta   90.00
_cell.angle_gamma   90.00
#
_symmetry.space_group_name_H-M   'P 1'
#
loop_
_entity.id
_entity.type
_entity.pdbx_description
1 polymer ?
#
loop_
_entity_poly.entity_id
_entity_poly.type
_entity_poly.pdbx_seq_one_letter_code
_entity_poly.pdbx_strand_id
1 'polypeptide(L)'
;MTDLSLPNAEIRLQAHLGNRYIDSDWQPALKAVMDAEGSTEVALKAIHDIENEAKRRPGIVIRIVPSSHQDIPQISEAETQLMQTVQNLKARNRIFGEPPTLGDLLEPPEEKEIRAEPSDEPDKTDEVIAHIVSKEIATVDAEVIEDNSDDEDEPVAITRSTKALF
;
A
#
# COMPACT_ATOMS: atom_id res chain seq x y z
N MET A 1 -26.43 -6.66 23.23
CA MET A 1 -27.12 -5.38 22.98
C MET A 1 -26.22 -4.28 23.46
N THR A 2 -25.67 -3.50 22.55
CA THR A 2 -24.84 -2.34 22.86
C THR A 2 -25.78 -1.27 23.40
N ASP A 3 -25.66 -0.93 24.69
CA ASP A 3 -26.37 0.21 25.24
C ASP A 3 -25.80 1.49 24.58
N LEU A 4 -26.61 2.22 23.81
CA LEU A 4 -26.21 3.44 23.09
C LEU A 4 -26.47 4.70 23.94
N SER A 5 -26.53 4.54 25.26
CA SER A 5 -26.67 5.67 26.17
C SER A 5 -25.45 6.61 26.08
N LEU A 6 -25.70 7.92 26.19
CA LEU A 6 -24.67 8.96 26.18
C LEU A 6 -23.49 8.66 27.13
N PRO A 7 -23.71 8.21 28.38
CA PRO A 7 -22.60 7.89 29.28
C PRO A 7 -21.73 6.73 28.76
N ASN A 8 -22.33 5.73 28.10
CA ASN A 8 -21.57 4.62 27.51
C ASN A 8 -20.79 5.08 26.27
N ALA A 9 -21.36 5.98 25.46
CA ALA A 9 -20.66 6.58 24.33
C ALA A 9 -19.45 7.40 24.80
N GLU A 10 -19.61 8.22 25.83
CA GLU A 10 -18.52 9.00 26.44
C GLU A 10 -17.41 8.10 27.01
N ILE A 11 -17.77 7.08 27.80
CA ILE A 11 -16.79 6.13 28.36
C ILE A 11 -15.99 5.44 27.25
N ARG A 12 -16.66 5.03 26.16
CA ARG A 12 -16.00 4.39 25.01
C ARG A 12 -15.10 5.36 24.27
N LEU A 13 -15.54 6.60 24.06
CA LEU A 13 -14.75 7.63 23.40
C LEU A 13 -13.51 7.97 24.23
N GLN A 14 -13.67 8.13 25.54
CA GLN A 14 -12.58 8.35 26.48
C GLN A 14 -11.60 7.16 26.51
N ALA A 15 -12.10 5.92 26.49
CA ALA A 15 -11.25 4.73 26.44
C ALA A 15 -10.42 4.65 25.14
N HIS A 16 -10.97 5.09 24.00
CA HIS A 16 -10.26 5.10 22.72
C HIS A 16 -9.30 6.28 22.56
N LEU A 17 -9.67 7.46 23.04
CA LEU A 17 -8.87 8.67 22.87
C LEU A 17 -7.85 8.86 24.00
N GLY A 18 -8.07 8.24 25.16
CA GLY A 18 -7.20 8.30 26.33
C GLY A 18 -6.96 9.75 26.79
N ASN A 19 -5.69 10.13 26.88
CA ASN A 19 -5.27 11.49 27.27
C ASN A 19 -5.62 12.58 26.24
N ARG A 20 -6.14 12.21 25.06
CA ARG A 20 -6.60 13.15 24.03
C ARG A 20 -8.09 13.49 24.14
N TYR A 21 -8.81 12.86 25.05
CA TYR A 21 -10.21 13.21 25.32
C TYR A 21 -10.26 14.50 26.15
N ILE A 22 -10.80 15.56 25.55
CA ILE A 22 -11.09 16.83 26.22
C ILE A 22 -12.60 16.99 26.27
N ASP A 23 -13.18 16.83 27.46
CA ASP A 23 -14.63 16.83 27.63
C ASP A 23 -15.31 18.08 27.05
N SER A 24 -14.72 19.27 27.26
CA SER A 24 -15.25 20.53 26.74
C SER A 24 -15.36 20.59 25.22
N ASP A 25 -14.54 19.82 24.50
CA ASP A 25 -14.54 19.80 23.03
C ASP A 25 -15.60 18.84 22.48
N TRP A 26 -15.92 17.78 23.23
CA TRP A 26 -16.86 16.74 22.82
C TRP A 26 -18.29 16.99 23.30
N GLN A 27 -18.48 17.64 24.45
CA GLN A 27 -19.81 17.93 25.03
C GLN A 27 -20.79 18.60 24.05
N PRO A 28 -20.41 19.65 23.27
CA PRO A 28 -21.34 20.27 22.32
C PRO A 28 -21.81 19.32 21.23
N ALA A 29 -20.92 18.48 20.70
CA ALA A 29 -21.24 17.52 19.64
C ALA A 29 -22.13 16.38 20.17
N LEU A 30 -21.79 15.83 21.32
CA LEU A 30 -22.55 14.75 21.96
C LEU A 30 -23.96 15.21 22.36
N LYS A 31 -24.07 16.41 22.93
CA LYS A 31 -25.36 17.02 23.24
C LYS A 31 -26.20 17.25 21.98
N ALA A 32 -25.60 17.74 20.90
CA ALA A 32 -26.33 17.99 19.66
C ALA A 32 -26.88 16.69 19.04
N VAL A 33 -26.16 15.57 19.16
CA VAL A 33 -26.65 14.25 18.72
C VAL A 33 -27.82 13.78 19.58
N MET A 34 -27.73 13.95 20.91
CA MET A 34 -28.82 13.59 21.83
C MET A 34 -30.06 14.45 21.62
N ASP A 35 -29.89 15.76 21.47
CA ASP A 35 -31.00 16.70 21.24
C ASP A 35 -31.69 16.49 19.88
N ALA A 36 -30.98 15.84 18.94
CA ALA A 36 -31.50 15.48 17.63
C ALA A 36 -32.18 14.10 17.58
N GLU A 37 -32.17 13.34 18.68
CA GLU A 37 -32.75 12.00 18.72
C GLU A 37 -34.24 12.02 18.36
N GLY A 38 -34.60 11.28 17.31
CA GLY A 38 -35.98 11.20 16.82
C GLY A 38 -36.43 12.36 15.89
N SER A 39 -35.54 13.28 15.52
CA SER A 39 -35.85 14.35 14.56
C SER A 39 -34.74 14.55 13.52
N THR A 40 -35.05 14.20 12.27
CA THR A 40 -34.15 14.38 11.13
C THR A 40 -33.83 15.85 10.86
N GLU A 41 -34.80 16.74 11.06
CA GLU A 41 -34.62 18.18 10.86
C GLU A 41 -33.64 18.78 11.88
N VAL A 42 -33.75 18.37 13.15
CA VAL A 42 -32.84 18.82 14.21
C VAL A 42 -31.45 18.22 14.01
N ALA A 43 -31.35 16.97 13.57
CA ALA A 43 -30.08 16.32 13.24
C ALA A 43 -29.33 17.05 12.11
N LEU A 44 -30.02 17.36 11.01
CA LEU A 44 -29.42 18.07 9.88
C LEU A 44 -28.97 19.49 10.26
N LYS A 45 -29.78 20.18 11.08
CA LYS A 45 -29.42 21.50 11.60
C LYS A 45 -28.18 21.43 12.50
N ALA A 46 -28.15 20.48 13.44
CA ALA A 46 -27.01 20.25 14.32
C ALA A 46 -25.72 19.97 13.55
N ILE A 47 -25.78 19.13 12.50
CA ILE A 47 -24.63 18.86 11.63
C ILE A 47 -24.15 20.14 10.95
N HIS A 48 -25.06 20.93 10.40
CA HIS A 48 -24.70 22.17 9.71
C HIS A 48 -24.10 23.21 10.67
N ASP A 49 -24.61 23.31 11.89
CA ASP A 49 -24.08 24.20 12.93
C ASP A 49 -22.67 23.77 13.35
N ILE A 50 -22.43 22.46 13.52
CA ILE A 50 -21.10 21.90 13.81
C ILE A 50 -20.14 22.15 12.64
N GLU A 51 -20.58 21.94 11.41
CA GLU A 51 -19.78 22.17 10.19
C GLU A 51 -19.38 23.65 10.06
N ASN A 52 -20.32 24.56 10.32
CA ASN A 52 -20.06 26.00 10.29
C ASN A 52 -19.11 26.44 11.41
N GLU A 53 -19.24 25.88 12.62
CA GLU A 53 -18.32 26.16 13.72
C GLU A 53 -16.92 25.60 13.43
N ALA A 54 -16.82 24.41 12.83
CA ALA A 54 -15.56 23.83 12.38
C ALA A 54 -14.88 24.65 11.28
N LYS A 55 -15.64 25.27 10.37
CA LYS A 55 -15.10 26.22 9.38
C LYS A 55 -14.59 27.51 10.02
N ARG A 56 -15.22 27.99 11.09
CA ARG A 56 -14.86 29.22 11.81
C ARG A 56 -13.69 29.05 12.77
N ARG A 57 -13.56 27.86 13.36
CA ARG A 57 -12.44 27.50 14.22
C ARG A 57 -11.47 26.63 13.42
N PRO A 58 -10.30 27.13 12.99
CA PRO A 58 -9.24 26.28 12.44
C PRO A 58 -8.61 25.34 13.49
N GLY A 59 -9.35 25.01 14.56
CA GLY A 59 -8.86 24.49 15.83
C GLY A 59 -9.60 23.26 16.36
N ILE A 60 -10.64 22.73 15.70
CA ILE A 60 -10.93 21.29 15.87
C ILE A 60 -9.98 20.56 14.92
N VAL A 61 -8.69 20.70 15.21
CA VAL A 61 -7.71 19.77 14.69
C VAL A 61 -7.88 18.55 15.58
N ILE A 62 -8.73 17.60 15.18
CA ILE A 62 -8.56 16.23 15.65
C ILE A 62 -7.15 15.88 15.17
N ARG A 63 -6.16 16.11 16.04
CA ARG A 63 -4.80 15.68 15.82
C ARG A 63 -4.85 14.18 15.94
N ILE A 64 -5.28 13.54 14.86
CA ILE A 64 -4.78 12.24 14.49
C ILE A 64 -3.32 12.53 14.17
N VAL A 65 -2.49 12.68 15.21
CA VAL A 65 -1.06 12.47 15.06
C VAL A 65 -1.00 11.11 14.36
N PRO A 66 -0.37 10.99 13.17
CA PRO A 66 -0.16 9.67 12.59
C PRO A 66 0.46 8.88 13.73
N SER A 67 -0.31 7.92 14.26
CA SER A 67 0.18 7.08 15.33
C SER A 67 1.47 6.54 14.77
N SER A 68 2.60 6.92 15.37
CA SER A 68 3.87 6.33 15.02
C SER A 68 3.61 4.84 15.05
N HIS A 69 3.57 4.19 13.88
CA HIS A 69 3.24 2.78 13.77
C HIS A 69 4.24 1.92 14.56
N GLN A 70 5.33 2.55 15.03
CA GLN A 70 6.38 1.99 15.86
C GLN A 70 5.91 1.50 17.23
N ASP A 71 4.77 1.97 17.76
CA ASP A 71 4.34 1.63 19.13
C ASP A 71 3.19 0.61 19.20
N ILE A 72 2.70 0.09 18.07
CA ILE A 72 1.70 -0.99 18.07
C ILE A 72 2.45 -2.34 18.06
N PRO A 73 2.44 -3.12 19.16
CA PRO A 73 3.25 -4.34 19.25
C PRO A 73 2.98 -5.34 18.12
N GLN A 74 1.72 -5.40 17.67
CA GLN A 74 1.31 -6.26 16.56
C GLN A 74 1.95 -5.87 15.23
N ILE A 75 2.17 -4.57 14.97
CA ILE A 75 2.82 -4.09 13.74
C ILE A 75 4.30 -4.46 13.78
N SER A 76 4.98 -4.21 14.88
CA SER A 76 6.40 -4.61 15.04
C SER A 76 6.58 -6.13 14.92
N GLU A 77 5.67 -6.91 15.50
CA GLU A 77 5.68 -8.37 15.35
C GLU A 77 5.47 -8.79 13.89
N ALA A 78 4.49 -8.20 13.19
CA ALA A 78 4.24 -8.52 11.79
C ALA A 78 5.42 -8.11 10.88
N GLU A 79 6.02 -6.94 11.08
CA GLU A 79 7.19 -6.46 10.34
C GLU A 79 8.40 -7.36 10.55
N THR A 80 8.66 -7.78 11.80
CA THR A 80 9.77 -8.69 12.10
C THR A 80 9.54 -10.09 11.51
N GLN A 81 8.31 -10.62 11.59
CA GLN A 81 7.96 -11.88 10.94
C GLN A 81 8.15 -11.80 9.42
N LEU A 82 7.69 -10.72 8.78
CA LEU A 82 7.87 -10.50 7.34
C LEU A 82 9.35 -10.51 6.98
N MET A 83 10.18 -9.72 7.66
CA MET A 83 11.62 -9.66 7.38
C MET A 83 12.33 -10.99 7.64
N GLN A 84 11.90 -11.76 8.64
CA GLN A 84 12.39 -13.12 8.86
C GLN A 84 12.05 -14.06 7.69
N THR A 85 10.85 -13.95 7.11
CA THR A 85 10.49 -14.75 5.93
C THR A 85 11.32 -14.37 4.71
N VAL A 86 11.57 -13.07 4.49
CA VAL A 86 12.44 -12.58 3.42
C VAL A 86 13.86 -13.13 3.57
N GLN A 87 14.41 -13.11 4.79
CA GLN A 87 15.71 -13.72 5.07
C GLN A 87 15.72 -15.24 4.85
N ASN A 88 14.65 -15.94 5.24
CA ASN A 88 14.50 -17.38 5.00
C ASN A 88 14.47 -17.72 3.51
N LEU A 89 13.74 -16.92 2.71
CA LEU A 89 13.70 -17.04 1.26
C LEU A 89 15.08 -16.79 0.65
N LYS A 90 15.82 -15.80 1.16
CA LYS A 90 17.20 -15.54 0.74
C LYS A 90 18.12 -16.72 1.04
N ALA A 91 18.06 -17.28 2.25
CA ALA A 91 18.86 -18.45 2.65
C ALA A 91 18.56 -19.70 1.81
N ARG A 92 17.35 -19.80 1.26
CA ARG A 92 16.93 -20.87 0.34
C ARG A 92 17.19 -20.55 -1.14
N ASN A 93 17.95 -19.49 -1.44
CA ASN A 93 18.24 -19.02 -2.80
C ASN A 93 16.97 -18.74 -3.64
N ARG A 94 15.88 -18.29 -3.00
CA ARG A 94 14.64 -17.88 -3.70
C ARG A 94 14.63 -16.39 -4.05
N ILE A 95 15.49 -15.60 -3.41
CA ILE A 95 15.71 -14.18 -3.72
C ILE A 95 17.16 -14.04 -4.19
N PHE A 96 17.34 -13.57 -5.42
CA PHE A 96 18.64 -13.28 -6.01
C PHE A 96 19.03 -11.82 -5.75
N GLY A 97 20.32 -11.53 -5.60
CA GLY A 97 20.77 -10.17 -5.26
C GLY A 97 20.51 -9.77 -3.80
N GLU A 98 20.49 -8.47 -3.53
CA GLU A 98 20.21 -7.93 -2.20
C GLU A 98 18.72 -8.10 -1.85
N PRO A 99 18.36 -8.62 -0.67
CA PRO A 99 16.96 -8.72 -0.27
C PRO A 99 16.31 -7.33 -0.15
N PRO A 100 15.04 -7.17 -0.57
CA PRO A 100 14.34 -5.89 -0.45
C PRO A 100 14.20 -5.49 1.02
N THR A 101 14.29 -4.18 1.28
CA THR A 101 14.03 -3.63 2.61
C THR A 101 12.53 -3.56 2.88
N LEU A 102 12.15 -3.35 4.14
CA LEU A 102 10.73 -3.16 4.49
C LEU A 102 10.12 -1.97 3.74
N GLY A 103 10.89 -0.89 3.55
CA GLY A 103 10.45 0.28 2.78
C GLY A 103 10.18 -0.08 1.32
N ASP A 104 11.07 -0.85 0.69
CA ASP A 104 10.90 -1.29 -0.71
C ASP A 104 9.67 -2.19 -0.91
N LEU A 105 9.25 -2.91 0.14
CA LEU A 105 8.04 -3.76 0.10
C LEU A 105 6.74 -2.99 0.32
N LEU A 106 6.79 -1.88 1.07
CA LEU A 106 5.63 -1.05 1.39
C LEU A 106 5.39 0.04 0.35
N GLU A 107 6.46 0.56 -0.24
CA GLU A 107 6.45 1.58 -1.27
C GLU A 107 7.35 1.13 -2.43
N PRO A 108 6.93 0.12 -3.20
CA PRO A 108 7.73 -0.38 -4.29
C PRO A 108 7.97 0.74 -5.32
N PRO A 109 9.20 0.86 -5.86
CA PRO A 109 9.54 1.93 -6.80
C PRO A 109 8.66 1.91 -8.06
N GLU A 110 8.09 0.77 -8.41
CA GLU A 110 7.16 0.57 -9.52
C GLU A 110 5.80 1.25 -9.30
N GLU A 111 5.37 1.43 -8.05
CA GLU A 111 4.09 2.08 -7.71
C GLU A 111 4.21 3.60 -7.53
N LYS A 112 5.40 4.16 -7.73
CA LYS A 112 5.57 5.62 -7.70
C LYS A 112 4.72 6.25 -8.78
N GLU A 113 3.79 7.12 -8.36
CA GLU A 113 2.89 7.87 -9.23
C GLU A 113 3.70 8.55 -10.33
N ILE A 114 3.62 8.00 -11.54
CA ILE A 114 4.06 8.69 -12.74
C ILE A 114 2.99 9.75 -12.96
N ARG A 115 3.19 10.92 -12.36
CA ARG A 115 2.41 12.09 -12.73
C ARG A 115 2.63 12.23 -14.23
N ALA A 116 1.62 11.89 -15.02
CA ALA A 116 1.55 12.31 -16.39
C ALA A 116 1.51 13.84 -16.30
N GLU A 117 2.68 14.46 -16.36
CA GLU A 117 2.79 15.89 -16.60
C GLU A 117 1.88 16.15 -17.80
N PRO A 118 0.92 17.10 -17.71
CA PRO A 118 0.09 17.44 -18.84
C PRO A 118 1.04 17.83 -19.97
N SER A 119 1.14 16.93 -20.97
CA SER A 119 1.94 17.18 -22.16
C SER A 119 1.30 18.35 -22.87
N ASP A 120 1.94 19.52 -22.81
CA ASP A 120 1.56 20.71 -23.57
C ASP A 120 1.83 20.56 -25.08
N GLU A 121 2.21 19.37 -25.57
CA GLU A 121 2.38 19.11 -26.99
C GLU A 121 1.15 18.48 -27.62
N PRO A 122 0.45 19.18 -28.54
CA PRO A 122 -0.54 18.57 -29.40
C PRO A 122 0.16 17.70 -30.45
N ASP A 123 -0.42 16.52 -30.74
CA ASP A 123 -0.16 15.70 -31.93
C ASP A 123 1.24 15.11 -32.15
N LYS A 124 1.78 14.32 -31.20
CA LYS A 124 2.88 13.36 -31.47
C LYS A 124 2.72 12.00 -30.81
N THR A 125 1.49 11.50 -30.69
CA THR A 125 1.22 10.19 -30.07
C THR A 125 1.90 9.04 -30.80
N ASP A 126 1.94 9.09 -32.13
CA ASP A 126 2.33 7.94 -32.94
C ASP A 126 3.85 7.78 -33.04
N GLU A 127 4.59 8.90 -33.01
CA GLU A 127 6.06 8.91 -33.06
C GLU A 127 6.68 8.47 -31.73
N VAL A 128 6.03 8.80 -30.61
CA VAL A 128 6.42 8.34 -29.27
C VAL A 128 6.21 6.84 -29.13
N ILE A 129 5.08 6.30 -29.61
CA ILE A 129 4.83 4.86 -29.62
C ILE A 129 5.85 4.12 -30.49
N ALA A 130 6.15 4.64 -31.69
CA ALA A 130 7.15 4.05 -32.57
C ALA A 130 8.55 4.04 -31.93
N HIS A 131 8.92 5.08 -31.19
CA HIS A 131 10.21 5.14 -30.50
C HIS A 131 10.31 4.18 -29.31
N ILE A 132 9.22 4.00 -28.55
CA ILE A 132 9.14 3.03 -27.45
C ILE A 132 9.25 1.59 -28.00
N VAL A 133 8.47 1.26 -29.04
CA VAL A 133 8.54 -0.07 -29.68
C VAL A 133 9.95 -0.31 -30.23
N SER A 134 10.54 0.65 -30.94
CA SER A 134 11.89 0.51 -31.51
C SER A 134 12.99 0.27 -30.46
N LYS A 135 12.85 0.86 -29.28
CA LYS A 135 13.78 0.65 -28.17
C LYS A 135 13.67 -0.76 -27.57
N GLU A 136 12.47 -1.32 -27.55
CA GLU A 136 12.21 -2.64 -26.99
C GLU A 136 12.63 -3.79 -27.92
N ILE A 137 12.41 -3.68 -29.24
CA ILE A 137 12.97 -4.65 -30.22
C ILE A 137 14.51 -4.61 -30.27
N ALA A 138 15.14 -3.46 -30.09
CA ALA A 138 16.61 -3.36 -30.05
C ALA A 138 17.24 -4.09 -28.85
N THR A 139 16.50 -4.32 -27.77
CA THR A 139 16.97 -5.13 -26.62
C THR A 139 16.76 -6.63 -26.81
N VAL A 140 15.85 -7.04 -27.71
CA VAL A 140 15.53 -8.44 -27.99
C VAL A 140 16.46 -9.05 -29.04
N ASP A 141 16.92 -8.27 -30.03
CA ASP A 141 17.75 -8.77 -31.13
C ASP A 141 19.27 -8.88 -30.83
N ALA A 142 19.69 -8.66 -29.58
CA ALA A 142 21.11 -8.75 -29.19
C ALA A 142 21.53 -10.14 -28.66
N GLU A 143 20.68 -11.16 -28.76
CA GLU A 143 21.05 -12.56 -28.47
C GLU A 143 20.75 -13.45 -29.67
N VAL A 144 21.48 -13.23 -30.77
CA VAL A 144 21.63 -14.21 -31.85
C VAL A 144 22.81 -15.10 -31.47
N ILE A 145 22.51 -16.29 -30.94
CA ILE A 145 23.49 -17.38 -30.87
C ILE A 145 23.62 -17.94 -32.29
N GLU A 146 24.75 -17.63 -32.92
CA GLU A 146 25.20 -18.21 -34.18
C GLU A 146 25.61 -19.66 -33.92
N ASP A 147 24.71 -20.62 -34.14
CA ASP A 147 25.05 -22.04 -34.19
C ASP A 147 25.21 -22.46 -35.65
N ASN A 148 26.47 -22.58 -36.07
CA ASN A 148 26.86 -23.02 -37.39
C ASN A 148 27.57 -24.37 -37.24
N SER A 149 26.85 -25.47 -37.45
CA SER A 149 27.44 -26.68 -38.02
C SER A 149 26.40 -27.57 -38.69
N ASP A 150 26.54 -27.60 -40.00
CA ASP A 150 26.12 -28.58 -40.99
C ASP A 150 26.58 -30.02 -40.63
N ASP A 151 25.68 -31.00 -40.79
CA ASP A 151 25.82 -32.33 -41.44
C ASP A 151 25.00 -33.46 -40.76
N GLU A 152 23.90 -33.80 -41.45
CA GLU A 152 23.36 -35.13 -41.84
C GLU A 152 23.18 -36.29 -40.83
N ASP A 153 21.91 -36.71 -40.75
CA ASP A 153 21.36 -38.08 -40.73
C ASP A 153 21.47 -39.05 -39.52
N GLU A 154 20.25 -39.37 -39.06
CA GLU A 154 19.68 -40.66 -38.59
C GLU A 154 19.30 -40.84 -37.10
N PRO A 155 18.07 -41.34 -36.80
CA PRO A 155 17.56 -41.50 -35.44
C PRO A 155 17.58 -42.96 -34.95
N VAL A 156 18.52 -43.39 -34.09
CA VAL A 156 18.41 -44.73 -33.45
C VAL A 156 19.02 -44.86 -32.04
N ALA A 157 18.14 -45.25 -31.12
CA ALA A 157 18.26 -46.15 -29.95
C ALA A 157 19.28 -45.93 -28.80
N ILE A 158 18.70 -45.83 -27.59
CA ILE A 158 18.90 -46.69 -26.42
C ILE A 158 20.28 -47.38 -26.29
N THR A 159 21.06 -47.09 -25.24
CA THR A 159 21.43 -48.10 -24.20
C THR A 159 22.24 -47.52 -23.04
N ARG A 160 21.99 -48.16 -21.88
CA ARG A 160 22.66 -48.06 -20.57
C ARG A 160 24.19 -48.02 -20.66
N SER A 161 24.84 -47.32 -19.72
CA SER A 161 25.67 -47.94 -18.67
C SER A 161 26.49 -46.89 -17.92
N THR A 162 26.16 -46.65 -16.66
CA THR A 162 27.06 -46.00 -15.70
C THR A 162 28.01 -47.06 -15.11
N LYS A 163 29.31 -46.97 -15.39
CA LYS A 163 30.33 -47.34 -14.40
C LYS A 163 31.70 -46.75 -14.73
N ALA A 164 32.24 -46.05 -13.73
CA ALA A 164 33.57 -45.47 -13.66
C ALA A 164 34.69 -46.51 -13.70
N LEU A 165 35.87 -46.08 -14.19
CA LEU A 165 37.20 -46.52 -13.79
C LEU A 165 38.24 -45.54 -14.36
N PHE A 166 38.79 -44.67 -13.52
CA PHE A 166 40.23 -44.58 -13.21
C PHE A 166 40.42 -43.65 -12.00
#